data_AF-R8VZB1-F1
#
_entry.id   AF-R8VZB1-F1
#
_cell.length_a   1.000
_cell.length_b   1.000
_cell.length_c   1.000
_cell.angle_alpha   90.00
_cell.angle_beta   90.00
_cell.angle_gamma   90.00
#
_symmetry.space_group_name_H-M   'P 1'
#
loop_
_entity.id
_entity.type
_entity.pdbx_description
1 polymer ?
#
loop_
_entity_poly.entity_id
_entity_poly.type
_entity_poly.pdbx_seq_one_letter_code
_entity_poly.pdbx_strand_id
1 'polypeptide(L)' 'MKNLQELPKLKDSISYLYVEHAIIEQNDAAIIAIQKNGRTPIPIAAMTCLLLASENP' A
#
# COMPACT_ATOMS: atom_id res chain seq x y z
N MET A 1 6.14 -0.88 28.71
CA MET A 1 5.81 0.47 28.20
C MET A 1 6.54 0.67 26.88
N LYS A 2 5.83 0.98 25.79
CA LYS A 2 6.44 1.28 24.49
C LYS A 2 6.99 2.71 24.55
N ASN A 3 8.25 2.93 24.22
CA ASN A 3 8.85 4.27 24.26
C ASN A 3 8.29 5.08 23.08
N LEU A 4 7.39 6.03 23.37
CA LEU A 4 6.68 6.84 22.36
C LEU A 4 7.57 7.92 21.71
N GLN A 5 8.82 8.07 22.17
CA GLN A 5 9.81 8.95 21.56
C GLN A 5 10.63 8.26 20.45
N GLU A 6 10.46 6.95 20.24
CA GLU A 6 11.11 6.26 19.13
C GLU A 6 10.35 6.53 17.83
N LEU A 7 11.00 7.24 16.90
CA LEU A 7 10.45 7.46 15.57
C LEU A 7 10.29 6.10 14.85
N PRO A 8 9.21 5.92 14.06
CA PRO A 8 9.05 4.72 13.23
C PRO A 8 10.26 4.54 12.31
N LYS A 9 10.84 3.35 12.31
CA LYS A 9 11.94 2.99 11.41
C LYS A 9 11.38 2.26 10.19
N LEU A 10 12.15 2.23 9.10
CA LEU A 10 11.75 1.50 7.89
C LEU A 10 11.44 0.01 8.15
N LYS A 11 12.16 -0.61 9.09
CA LYS A 11 11.92 -2.00 9.52
C LYS A 11 10.56 -2.23 10.19
N ASP A 12 9.91 -1.16 10.64
CA ASP A 12 8.58 -1.20 11.25
C ASP A 12 7.47 -1.06 10.20
N SER A 13 7.83 -0.83 8.92
CA SER A 13 6.91 -0.67 7.79
C SER A 13 6.60 -2.00 7.10
N ILE A 14 5.49 -2.05 6.36
CA ILE A 14 5.19 -3.16 5.45
C ILE A 14 6.26 -3.17 4.34
N SER A 15 7.02 -4.27 4.22
CA SER A 15 8.14 -4.33 3.27
C SER A 15 7.70 -4.14 1.83
N TYR A 16 6.62 -4.79 1.42
CA TYR A 16 6.00 -4.58 0.12
C TYR A 16 4.53 -5.00 0.12
N LEU A 17 3.74 -4.40 -0.76
CA LEU A 17 2.43 -4.90 -1.16
C LEU A 17 2.47 -5.21 -2.65
N TYR A 18 2.12 -6.44 -3.02
CA TYR A 18 1.98 -6.85 -4.41
C TYR A 18 0.50 -6.82 -4.81
N VAL A 19 0.19 -6.15 -5.92
CA VAL A 19 -1.17 -6.01 -6.43
C VAL A 19 -1.20 -6.42 -7.90
N GLU A 20 -2.13 -7.32 -8.21
CA GLU A 20 -2.47 -7.76 -9.56
C GLU A 20 -3.91 -7.39 -9.89
N HIS A 21 -4.21 -7.27 -11.20
CA HIS A 21 -5.56 -7.03 -11.74
C HIS A 21 -6.32 -5.86 -11.10
N ALA A 22 -5.62 -4.78 -10.77
CA ALA A 22 -6.21 -3.60 -10.14
C ALA A 22 -5.93 -2.32 -10.93
N ILE A 23 -6.91 -1.42 -10.92
CA ILE A 23 -6.68 -0.02 -11.24
C ILE A 23 -6.28 0.68 -9.94
N ILE A 24 -5.14 1.37 -9.95
CA ILE A 24 -4.69 2.18 -8.82
C ILE A 24 -5.13 3.62 -9.05
N GLU A 25 -5.93 4.16 -8.14
CA GLU A 25 -6.44 5.52 -8.22
C GLU A 25 -6.01 6.31 -6.98
N GLN A 26 -5.67 7.58 -7.17
CA GLN A 26 -5.43 8.50 -6.05
C GLN A 26 -6.75 8.88 -5.41
N ASN A 27 -6.83 8.78 -4.08
CA ASN A 27 -7.98 9.20 -3.29
C ASN A 27 -7.48 10.08 -2.14
N ASP A 28 -7.65 11.39 -2.26
CA ASP A 28 -7.04 12.40 -1.39
C ASP A 28 -5.51 12.23 -1.26
N ALA A 29 -5.02 12.04 -0.03
CA ALA A 29 -3.62 11.78 0.32
C ALA A 29 -3.29 10.27 0.38
N ALA A 30 -4.18 9.42 -0.13
CA ALA A 30 -4.03 7.97 -0.18
C ALA A 30 -4.23 7.43 -1.60
N ILE A 31 -4.17 6.11 -1.74
CA ILE A 31 -4.51 5.41 -2.98
C ILE A 31 -5.51 4.29 -2.67
N ILE A 32 -6.30 3.93 -3.68
CA ILE A 32 -7.21 2.79 -3.66
C ILE A 32 -6.85 1.82 -4.79
N ALA A 33 -6.92 0.51 -4.48
CA ALA A 33 -6.92 -0.53 -5.51
C ALA A 33 -8.37 -0.88 -5.85
N ILE A 34 -8.74 -0.69 -7.11
CA ILE A 34 -10.05 -1.03 -7.66
C ILE A 34 -9.91 -2.36 -8.41
N GLN A 35 -10.60 -3.38 -7.92
CA GLN A 35 -10.63 -4.73 -8.47
C GLN A 35 -12.07 -5.16 -8.73
N LYS A 36 -12.26 -6.32 -9.39
CA LYS A 36 -13.60 -6.87 -9.69
C LYS A 36 -14.47 -7.07 -8.43
N ASN A 37 -13.84 -7.37 -7.30
CA ASN A 37 -14.51 -7.65 -6.03
C ASN A 37 -14.75 -6.40 -5.16
N GLY A 38 -14.23 -5.23 -5.55
CA GLY A 38 -14.45 -3.99 -4.83
C GLY A 38 -13.24 -3.06 -4.81
N ARG A 39 -13.25 -2.14 -3.84
CA ARG A 39 -12.24 -1.09 -3.66
C ARG A 39 -11.56 -1.29 -2.32
N THR A 40 -10.23 -1.37 -2.34
CA THR A 40 -9.40 -1.59 -1.15
C THR A 40 -8.48 -0.39 -0.95
N PRO A 41 -8.63 0.39 0.14
CA PRO A 41 -7.67 1.43 0.50
C PRO A 41 -6.30 0.84 0.80
N ILE A 42 -5.23 1.48 0.32
CA ILE A 42 -3.85 1.06 0.58
C ILE A 42 -3.18 2.06 1.54
N PRO A 43 -2.57 1.58 2.65
CA PRO A 43 -1.84 2.43 3.58
C PRO A 43 -0.46 2.81 3.01
N ILE A 44 -0.42 3.68 1.99
CA ILE A 44 0.79 3.97 1.22
C ILE A 44 1.94 4.55 2.07
N ALA A 45 1.63 5.29 3.13
CA ALA A 45 2.62 5.86 4.04
C ALA A 45 3.26 4.84 5.01
N ALA A 46 2.66 3.66 5.17
CA ALA A 46 3.13 2.63 6.09
C ALA A 46 3.91 1.50 5.40
N MET A 47 4.17 1.63 4.10
CA MET A 47 4.86 0.61 3.30
C MET A 47 6.07 1.17 2.58
N THR A 48 7.00 0.27 2.23
CA THR A 48 8.25 0.63 1.56
C THR A 48 8.13 0.55 0.04
N CYS A 49 7.34 -0.39 -0.48
CA CYS A 49 7.22 -0.62 -1.92
C CYS A 49 5.83 -1.11 -2.32
N LEU A 50 5.27 -0.54 -3.38
CA LEU A 50 4.09 -1.05 -4.07
C LEU A 50 4.54 -1.71 -5.37
N LEU A 51 4.34 -3.02 -5.47
CA LEU A 51 4.67 -3.80 -6.67
C LEU A 51 3.38 -4.03 -7.46
N LEU A 52 3.40 -3.59 -8.72
CA LEU A 52 2.25 -3.73 -9.62
C LEU A 52 2.59 -4.74 -10.71
N ALA A 53 1.74 -5.75 -10.85
CA ALA A 53 1.79 -6.66 -11.98
C ALA A 53 0.76 -6.26 -13.03
N SER A 54 1.22 -6.11 -14.26
CA SER A 54 0.34 -6.11 -15.43
C SER A 54 0.16 -7.53 -15.90
N GLU A 55 -1.07 -7.93 -16.17
CA GLU A 55 -1.27 -8.97 -17.18
C GLU A 55 -1.07 -8.34 -18.55
N ASN A 56 -0.24 -8.98 -19.37
CA ASN A 56 -0.23 -8.76 -20.81
C ASN A 56 -1.38 -9.61 -21.37
N PRO A 57 -2.28 -9.07 -22.22
CA PRO A 57 -3.40 -9.84 -22.78
C PRO A 57 -2.97 -11.08 -23.57
#